data_AF-K1Q3Q5-F1
#
_entry.id   AF-K1Q3Q5-F1
#
_cell.length_a   1.000
_cell.length_b   1.000
_cell.length_c   1.000
_cell.angle_alpha   90.00
_cell.angle_beta   90.00
_cell.angle_gamma   90.00
#
_symmetry.space_group_name_H-M   'P 1'
#
loop_
_entity.id
_entity.type
_entity.pdbx_description
1 polymer ?
#
loop_
_entity_poly.entity_id
_entity_poly.type
_entity_poly.pdbx_seq_one_letter_code
_entity_poly.pdbx_strand_id
1 'polypeptide(L)'
;MSVLFVGDSQLKYLHHVQLEDNTAVRCTSGFRVEQMWALFSGIVQDHDIIVIHAGTNNVPREEPATTLHRYQHLLRSSGHQTQQRGS
;
A
#
# COMPACT_ATOMS: atom_id res chain seq x y z
N MET A 1 13.04 12.70 -1.28
CA MET A 1 11.81 12.03 -1.73
C MET A 1 11.65 10.79 -0.89
N SER A 2 10.64 10.69 -0.03
CA SER A 2 10.44 9.54 0.87
C SER A 2 9.60 8.45 0.20
N VAL A 3 9.99 7.19 0.38
CA VAL A 3 9.35 6.03 -0.24
C VAL A 3 8.82 5.08 0.84
N LEU A 4 7.56 4.65 0.73
CA LEU A 4 6.98 3.63 1.60
C LEU A 4 6.62 2.38 0.79
N PHE A 5 7.25 1.26 1.08
CA PHE A 5 6.81 -0.06 0.62
C PHE A 5 5.82 -0.65 1.63
N VAL A 6 4.64 -1.02 1.16
CA VAL A 6 3.58 -1.61 2.00
C VAL A 6 2.96 -2.84 1.35
N GLY A 7 2.77 -3.91 2.13
CA GLY A 7 2.34 -5.16 1.50
C GLY A 7 2.41 -6.42 2.35
N ASP A 8 2.34 -7.55 1.66
CA ASP A 8 2.38 -8.88 2.25
C ASP A 8 3.79 -9.34 2.63
N SER A 9 3.91 -10.61 3.04
CA SER A 9 5.17 -11.21 3.47
C SER A 9 6.28 -11.20 2.42
N GLN A 10 5.99 -11.00 1.12
CA GLN A 10 7.03 -10.93 0.10
C GLN A 10 7.95 -9.71 0.29
N LEU A 11 7.42 -8.61 0.82
CA LEU A 11 8.24 -7.42 1.11
C LEU A 11 9.25 -7.64 2.22
N LYS A 12 9.09 -8.70 3.04
CA LYS A 12 10.09 -9.05 4.05
C LYS A 12 11.45 -9.27 3.41
N TYR A 13 11.55 -9.67 2.14
CA TYR A 13 12.83 -9.95 1.49
C TYR A 13 13.51 -8.70 0.89
N LEU A 14 12.88 -7.53 0.93
CA LEU A 14 13.49 -6.29 0.43
C LEU A 14 14.70 -5.83 1.24
N HIS A 15 14.90 -6.30 2.47
CA HIS A 15 16.11 -6.00 3.24
C HIS A 15 17.38 -6.62 2.64
N HIS A 16 17.25 -7.54 1.68
CA HIS A 16 18.39 -8.12 0.95
C HIS A 16 18.88 -7.25 -0.21
N VAL A 17 18.16 -6.17 -0.54
CA VAL A 17 18.59 -5.17 -1.53
C VAL A 17 18.90 -3.85 -0.84
N GLN A 18 19.88 -3.14 -1.38
CA GLN A 18 20.22 -1.81 -0.89
C GLN A 18 19.12 -0.84 -1.31
N LEU A 19 18.35 -0.37 -0.33
CA LEU A 19 17.35 0.68 -0.49
C LEU A 19 17.96 2.04 -0.13
N GLU A 20 17.38 3.12 -0.64
CA GLU A 20 17.77 4.47 -0.23
C GLU A 20 17.40 4.74 1.24
N ASP A 21 18.16 5.59 1.93
CA ASP A 21 17.98 5.91 3.36
C ASP A 21 16.58 6.50 3.69
N ASN A 22 15.91 7.05 2.69
CA ASN A 22 14.57 7.64 2.78
C ASN A 22 13.44 6.62 2.58
N THR A 23 13.76 5.31 2.58
CA THR A 23 12.82 4.22 2.31
C THR A 23 12.34 3.55 3.60
N ALA A 24 11.03 3.49 3.78
CA ALA A 24 10.38 2.71 4.83
C ALA A 24 9.75 1.44 4.23
N VAL A 25 9.81 0.33 4.97
CA VAL A 25 9.12 -0.91 4.62
C VAL A 25 8.16 -1.29 5.75
N ARG A 26 6.91 -1.62 5.39
CA ARG A 26 5.86 -2.10 6.28
C ARG A 26 5.22 -3.34 5.68
N CYS A 27 5.36 -4.48 6.34
CA CYS A 27 4.81 -5.73 5.82
C CYS A 27 4.11 -6.55 6.89
N THR A 28 3.02 -7.20 6.50
CA THR A 28 2.22 -8.07 7.37
C THR A 28 1.99 -9.39 6.64
N SER A 29 2.18 -10.52 7.32
CA SER A 29 1.97 -11.83 6.69
C SER A 29 0.48 -12.10 6.48
N GLY A 30 0.12 -12.66 5.32
CA GLY A 30 -1.29 -12.86 4.95
C GLY A 30 -2.05 -11.58 4.58
N PHE A 31 -1.35 -10.46 4.42
CA PHE A 31 -1.96 -9.17 4.11
C PHE A 31 -2.78 -9.21 2.81
N ARG A 32 -3.98 -8.66 2.87
CA ARG A 32 -4.95 -8.57 1.77
C ARG A 32 -5.33 -7.12 1.48
N VAL A 33 -5.80 -6.87 0.26
CA VAL A 33 -6.06 -5.51 -0.25
C VAL A 33 -7.06 -4.72 0.62
N GLU A 34 -8.09 -5.35 1.18
CA GLU A 34 -9.07 -4.65 2.01
C GLU A 34 -8.50 -4.12 3.33
N GLN A 35 -7.38 -4.67 3.79
CA GLN A 35 -6.70 -4.24 5.02
C GLN A 35 -5.83 -2.99 4.77
N MET A 36 -5.62 -2.59 3.52
CA MET A 36 -4.85 -1.39 3.17
C MET A 36 -5.42 -0.12 3.77
N TRP A 37 -6.73 -0.05 3.99
CA TRP A 37 -7.34 1.15 4.54
C TRP A 37 -6.89 1.49 5.95
N ALA A 38 -6.76 0.47 6.80
CA ALA A 38 -6.31 0.65 8.17
C ALA A 38 -4.84 1.12 8.24
N LEU A 39 -4.02 0.78 7.24
CA LEU A 39 -2.64 1.26 7.13
C LEU A 39 -2.54 2.67 6.55
N PHE A 40 -3.45 3.02 5.63
CA PHE A 40 -3.40 4.29 4.91
C PHE A 40 -3.86 5.46 5.77
N SER A 41 -4.70 5.22 6.77
CA SER A 41 -5.29 6.24 7.64
C SER A 41 -4.32 6.89 8.65
N GLY A 42 -3.05 7.07 8.29
CA GLY A 42 -2.09 7.80 9.14
C GLY A 42 -0.64 7.80 8.64
N ILE A 43 -0.22 6.83 7.83
CA ILE A 43 1.21 6.63 7.48
C ILE A 43 1.53 7.14 6.06
N VAL A 44 0.52 7.17 5.20
CA VAL A 44 0.65 7.50 3.77
C VAL A 44 0.94 8.97 3.54
N GLN A 45 0.48 9.86 4.42
CA GLN A 45 0.64 11.31 4.23
C GLN A 45 2.07 11.83 4.45
N ASP A 46 2.95 11.01 5.03
CA ASP A 46 4.35 11.37 5.31
C ASP A 46 5.31 10.94 4.18
N HIS A 47 4.78 10.31 3.12
CA HIS A 47 5.59 9.72 2.06
C HIS A 47 5.24 10.27 0.68
N ASP A 48 6.25 10.59 -0.11
CA ASP A 48 6.08 11.10 -1.48
C ASP A 48 5.65 9.98 -2.45
N ILE A 49 6.18 8.78 -2.25
CA ILE A 49 5.90 7.60 -3.08
C ILE A 49 5.47 6.45 -2.19
N ILE A 50 4.39 5.77 -2.58
CA ILE A 50 3.90 4.58 -1.91
C ILE A 50 3.88 3.42 -2.90
N VAL A 51 4.69 2.41 -2.64
CA VAL A 51 4.77 1.17 -3.41
C VAL A 51 3.94 0.11 -2.70
N ILE A 52 2.93 -0.41 -3.40
CA ILE A 52 1.99 -1.39 -2.86
C ILE A 52 2.31 -2.76 -3.44
N HIS A 53 2.55 -3.75 -2.56
CA HIS A 53 2.69 -5.15 -2.94
C HIS A 53 1.68 -6.02 -2.16
N ALA A 54 0.48 -6.19 -2.72
CA ALA A 54 -0.59 -6.99 -2.13
C ALA A 54 -1.38 -7.71 -3.22
N GLY A 55 -2.27 -8.62 -2.82
CA GLY A 55 -3.19 -9.32 -3.73
C GLY A 55 -2.95 -10.82 -3.83
N THR A 56 -1.74 -11.31 -3.55
CA THR A 56 -1.43 -12.77 -3.56
C THR A 56 -2.35 -13.54 -2.61
N ASN A 57 -2.67 -12.97 -1.45
CA ASN A 57 -3.56 -13.57 -0.45
C ASN A 57 -5.06 -13.40 -0.78
N ASN A 58 -5.41 -12.55 -1.75
CA ASN A 58 -6.78 -12.37 -2.25
C ASN A 58 -7.14 -13.42 -3.31
N VAL A 59 -6.19 -13.80 -4.17
CA VAL A 59 -6.37 -14.79 -5.27
C VAL A 59 -7.14 -16.04 -4.85
N PRO A 60 -6.80 -16.75 -3.74
CA PRO A 60 -7.52 -17.97 -3.38
C PRO A 60 -8.89 -17.74 -2.72
N ARG A 61 -9.34 -16.50 -2.53
CA ARG A 61 -10.49 -16.14 -1.69
C ARG A 61 -11.52 -15.22 -2.34
N GLU A 62 -11.10 -14.48 -3.35
CA GLU A 62 -11.92 -13.45 -4.00
C GLU A 62 -11.83 -13.57 -5.52
N GLU A 63 -12.91 -13.19 -6.20
CA GLU A 63 -12.89 -12.99 -7.64
C GLU A 63 -11.97 -11.81 -8.00
N PRO A 64 -11.26 -11.86 -9.14
CA PRO A 64 -10.38 -10.78 -9.57
C PRO A 64 -11.08 -9.41 -9.63
N ALA A 65 -12.35 -9.38 -10.04
CA ALA A 65 -13.16 -8.17 -10.11
C ALA A 65 -13.37 -7.52 -8.72
N THR A 66 -13.55 -8.33 -7.67
CA THR A 66 -13.69 -7.84 -6.29
C THR A 66 -12.40 -7.17 -5.83
N THR A 67 -11.26 -7.83 -6.05
CA THR A 67 -9.95 -7.27 -5.68
C THR A 67 -9.65 -5.98 -6.47
N LEU A 68 -9.96 -5.95 -7.78
CA LEU A 68 -9.82 -4.74 -8.60
C LEU A 68 -10.69 -3.59 -8.07
N HIS A 69 -11.95 -3.85 -7.72
CA HIS A 69 -12.83 -2.83 -7.16
C HIS A 69 -12.26 -2.22 -5.87
N ARG A 70 -11.64 -3.02 -5.01
CA ARG A 70 -10.97 -2.53 -3.79
C ARG A 70 -9.79 -1.60 -4.12
N TYR A 71 -8.96 -1.93 -5.12
CA TYR A 71 -7.89 -1.05 -5.58
C TYR A 71 -8.42 0.26 -6.17
N GLN A 72 -9.49 0.21 -6.95
CA GLN A 72 -10.11 1.42 -7.50
C GLN A 72 -10.66 2.32 -6.39
N HIS A 73 -11.29 1.72 -5.38
CA HIS A 73 -11.71 2.44 -4.19
C HIS A 73 -10.50 3.07 -3.48
N LEU A 74 -9.41 2.29 -3.29
CA LEU A 74 -8.13 2.75 -2.74
C LEU A 74 -7.64 4.05 -3.38
N LEU A 75 -7.49 4.04 -4.70
CA LEU A 75 -6.95 5.17 -5.43
C LEU A 75 -7.87 6.40 -5.37
N ARG A 76 -9.19 6.21 -5.37
CA ARG A 76 -10.17 7.31 -5.32
C ARG A 76 -10.15 8.06 -4.00
N SER A 77 -10.08 7.37 -2.86
CA SER A 77 -10.04 8.06 -1.55
C SER A 77 -8.68 8.69 -1.25
N SER A 78 -7.59 8.16 -1.83
CA SER A 78 -6.28 8.81 -1.74
C SER A 78 -6.22 10.12 -2.55
N GLY A 79 -6.89 10.19 -3.71
CA GLY A 79 -6.92 11.40 -4.53
C GLY A 79 -7.75 12.57 -3.96
N HIS A 80 -8.77 12.28 -3.14
CA HIS A 80 -9.59 13.33 -2.50
C HIS A 80 -8.88 14.02 -1.32
N GLN A 81 -7.95 13.33 -0.65
CA GLN A 81 -7.19 13.94 0.46
C GLN A 81 -6.16 14.96 -0.05
N THR A 82 -5.64 14.80 -1.27
CA THR A 82 -4.63 15.71 -1.84
C THR A 82 -5.22 17.07 -2.23
N GLN A 83 -6.51 17.15 -2.56
CA GLN A 83 -7.16 18.42 -2.94
C GLN A 83 -7.38 19.40 -1.78
N GLN A 84 -7.34 18.95 -0.52
CA GLN A 84 -7.52 19.84 0.64
C GLN A 84 -6.24 20.58 1.08
N ARG A 85 -5.09 20.35 0.42
CA ARG A 85 -3.85 21.11 0.68
C ARG A 85 -3.59 22.26 -0.31
N GLY A 86 -4.53 22.52 -1.21
CA GLY A 86 -4.42 23.55 -2.26
C GLY A 86 -5.23 24.82 -2.04
N SER A 87 -5.68 25.10 -0.81
CA SER A 87 -6.44 26.30 -0.44
C SER A 87 -5.84 26.98 0.77
#